data_AF-A0AA44Z5L3-F1
#
_entry.id   AF-A0AA44Z5L3-F1
#
_cell.length_a   1.000
_cell.length_b   1.000
_cell.length_c   1.000
_cell.angle_alpha   90.00
_cell.angle_beta   90.00
_cell.angle_gamma   90.00
#
_symmetry.space_group_name_H-M   'P 1'
#
loop_
_entity.id
_entity.type
_entity.pdbx_description
1 polymer ?
#
loop_
_entity_poly.entity_id
_entity_poly.type
_entity_poly.pdbx_seq_one_letter_code
_entity_poly.pdbx_strand_id
1 'polypeptide(L)'
;CGIANDITSLNIFRIIQGAGGGLLTPVGMAMLFRTFSPEERPKISRFIVLPIAVAPAIGPIIGGFFVDQMSWRWAFYINLPFGIIALLFGLLFLAEHIEKSAGRFDSLGFVLSAPGFAMLIYALSQGPSKGWVSPEIISIGIAGIVLLTLFIIVELKVKQPMLDLRLLKEPVFRKMSLISLFSSAGLLGMLFIFPLMYQNVIGVSALESGLTTFPEAIGLMISSQIVPWSYKKLGARKVISIGLVSTAVIFILLSFV
;
A
#
# COMPACT_ATOMS: atom_id res chain seq x y z
N CYS A 1 -18.44 3.25 4.28
CA CYS A 1 -17.62 4.09 5.17
C CYS A 1 -18.27 5.43 5.50
N GLY A 2 -18.64 6.28 4.52
CA GLY A 2 -19.22 7.60 4.80
C GLY A 2 -20.53 7.60 5.60
N ILE A 3 -21.37 6.56 5.43
CA ILE A 3 -22.63 6.38 6.18
C ILE A 3 -22.45 5.67 7.54
N ALA A 4 -21.21 5.40 7.98
CA ALA A 4 -20.99 4.72 9.24
C ALA A 4 -21.45 5.61 10.42
N ASN A 5 -22.17 4.99 11.36
CA ASN A 5 -22.69 5.64 12.55
C ASN A 5 -21.86 5.31 13.80
N ASP A 6 -21.04 4.26 13.74
CA ASP A 6 -20.23 3.77 14.84
C ASP A 6 -18.94 3.12 14.30
N ILE A 7 -17.99 2.84 15.20
CA ILE A 7 -16.69 2.27 14.84
C ILE A 7 -16.80 0.87 14.23
N THR A 8 -17.78 0.07 14.67
CA THR A 8 -17.98 -1.29 14.19
C THR A 8 -18.47 -1.29 12.76
N SER A 9 -19.49 -0.47 12.44
CA SER A 9 -19.95 -0.31 11.05
C SER A 9 -18.86 0.26 10.15
N LEU A 10 -18.05 1.21 10.64
CA LEU A 10 -16.89 1.72 9.90
C LEU A 10 -15.87 0.61 9.58
N ASN A 11 -15.54 -0.23 10.56
CA ASN A 11 -14.62 -1.36 10.39
C ASN A 11 -15.15 -2.38 9.38
N ILE A 12 -16.43 -2.74 9.44
CA ILE A 12 -17.05 -3.66 8.48
C ILE A 12 -16.96 -3.10 7.05
N PHE A 13 -17.28 -1.82 6.85
CA PHE A 13 -17.15 -1.20 5.54
C PHE A 13 -15.69 -1.13 5.06
N ARG A 14 -14.73 -0.96 5.95
CA ARG A 14 -13.29 -1.00 5.63
C ARG A 14 -12.84 -2.41 5.24
N ILE A 15 -13.38 -3.45 5.86
CA ILE A 15 -13.12 -4.85 5.46
C ILE A 15 -13.61 -5.08 4.03
N ILE A 16 -14.84 -4.67 3.73
CA ILE A 16 -15.41 -4.79 2.37
C ILE A 16 -14.58 -4.00 1.35
N GLN A 17 -14.23 -2.75 1.68
CA GLN A 17 -13.39 -1.91 0.83
C GLN A 17 -11.98 -2.49 0.63
N GLY A 18 -11.38 -3.06 1.67
CA GLY A 18 -10.07 -3.69 1.61
C GLY A 18 -10.08 -4.95 0.74
N ALA A 19 -11.12 -5.78 0.86
CA ALA A 19 -11.30 -6.96 0.02
C ALA A 19 -11.41 -6.57 -1.48
N GLY A 20 -12.24 -5.57 -1.80
CA GLY A 20 -12.36 -5.06 -3.17
C GLY A 20 -11.05 -4.43 -3.67
N GLY A 21 -10.48 -3.50 -2.90
CA GLY A 21 -9.27 -2.77 -3.24
C GLY A 21 -8.04 -3.66 -3.45
N GLY A 22 -7.90 -4.71 -2.62
CA GLY A 22 -6.79 -5.68 -2.72
C GLY A 22 -6.80 -6.47 -4.04
N LEU A 23 -7.96 -6.65 -4.67
CA LEU A 23 -8.08 -7.34 -5.95
C LEU A 23 -7.79 -6.41 -7.13
N LEU A 24 -8.06 -5.11 -7.01
CA LEU A 24 -7.97 -4.16 -8.13
C LEU A 24 -6.57 -4.07 -8.73
N THR A 25 -5.53 -3.96 -7.90
CA THR A 25 -4.14 -3.82 -8.37
C THR A 25 -3.65 -5.06 -9.14
N PRO A 26 -3.68 -6.29 -8.57
CA PRO A 26 -3.20 -7.47 -9.29
C PRO A 26 -4.06 -7.80 -10.51
N VAL A 27 -5.39 -7.69 -10.42
CA VAL A 27 -6.29 -7.95 -11.55
C VAL A 27 -6.09 -6.90 -12.66
N GLY A 28 -5.98 -5.62 -12.30
CA GLY A 28 -5.68 -4.54 -13.25
C GLY A 28 -4.36 -4.73 -13.99
N MET A 29 -3.30 -5.08 -13.27
CA MET A 29 -1.99 -5.38 -13.88
C MET A 29 -2.04 -6.63 -14.76
N ALA A 30 -2.74 -7.68 -14.34
CA ALA A 30 -2.94 -8.88 -15.14
C ALA A 30 -3.67 -8.56 -16.44
N MET A 31 -4.77 -7.80 -16.39
CA MET A 31 -5.50 -7.35 -17.59
C MET A 31 -4.59 -6.55 -18.53
N LEU A 32 -3.81 -5.60 -18.00
CA LEU A 32 -2.87 -4.82 -18.80
C LEU A 32 -1.86 -5.71 -19.53
N PHE A 33 -1.22 -6.65 -18.83
CA PHE A 33 -0.21 -7.51 -19.43
C PHE A 33 -0.79 -8.49 -20.45
N ARG A 34 -2.07 -8.83 -20.33
CA ARG A 34 -2.78 -9.69 -21.27
C ARG A 34 -3.22 -8.94 -22.52
N THR A 35 -3.70 -7.71 -22.38
CA THR A 35 -4.27 -6.93 -23.49
C THR A 35 -3.18 -6.30 -24.36
N PHE A 36 -2.07 -5.85 -23.78
CA PHE A 36 -1.04 -5.09 -24.50
C PHE A 36 0.24 -5.89 -24.70
N SER A 37 0.82 -5.77 -25.91
CA SER A 37 2.08 -6.43 -26.25
C SER A 37 3.26 -5.85 -25.45
N PRO A 38 4.37 -6.57 -25.26
CA PRO A 38 5.53 -6.10 -24.52
C PRO A 38 6.04 -4.71 -24.95
N GLU A 39 5.93 -4.38 -26.23
CA GLU A 39 6.36 -3.12 -26.83
C GLU A 39 5.43 -1.94 -26.48
N GLU A 40 4.14 -2.21 -26.26
CA GLU A 40 3.12 -1.20 -25.92
C GLU A 40 3.05 -0.91 -24.43
N ARG A 41 3.40 -1.89 -23.59
CA ARG A 41 3.34 -1.78 -22.11
C ARG A 41 4.03 -0.54 -21.55
N PRO A 42 5.22 -0.10 -22.03
CA PRO A 42 5.85 1.14 -21.55
C PRO A 42 5.02 2.39 -21.85
N LYS A 43 4.33 2.44 -23.00
CA LYS A 43 3.45 3.55 -23.38
C LYS A 43 2.23 3.61 -22.48
N ILE A 44 1.56 2.47 -22.28
CA ILE A 44 0.37 2.37 -21.41
C ILE A 44 0.71 2.64 -19.95
N SER A 45 1.87 2.15 -19.48
CA SER A 45 2.33 2.38 -18.10
C SER A 45 2.45 3.87 -17.78
N ARG A 46 2.81 4.74 -18.75
CA ARG A 46 2.85 6.20 -18.53
C ARG A 46 1.48 6.79 -18.20
N PHE A 47 0.42 6.30 -18.84
CA PHE A 47 -0.95 6.75 -18.56
C PHE A 47 -1.43 6.31 -17.18
N ILE A 48 -0.97 5.15 -16.69
CA ILE A 48 -1.31 4.64 -15.36
C ILE A 48 -0.51 5.34 -14.27
N VAL A 49 0.75 5.69 -14.53
CA VAL A 49 1.62 6.35 -13.56
C VAL A 49 1.10 7.75 -13.20
N LEU A 50 0.50 8.48 -14.14
CA LEU A 50 0.04 9.84 -13.87
C LEU A 50 -1.01 9.91 -12.73
N PRO A 51 -2.14 9.17 -12.76
CA PRO A 51 -3.06 9.11 -11.63
C PRO A 51 -2.40 8.61 -10.34
N ILE A 52 -1.51 7.62 -10.43
CA ILE A 52 -0.79 7.07 -9.26
C ILE A 52 0.11 8.11 -8.60
N ALA A 53 0.72 9.02 -9.37
CA ALA A 53 1.56 10.09 -8.86
C ALA A 53 0.74 11.29 -8.35
N VAL A 54 -0.35 11.62 -9.05
CA VAL A 54 -1.18 12.80 -8.74
C VAL A 54 -2.11 12.55 -7.54
N ALA A 55 -2.66 11.35 -7.40
CA ALA A 55 -3.62 11.05 -6.34
C ALA A 55 -3.04 11.23 -4.92
N PRO A 56 -1.81 10.73 -4.59
CA PRO A 56 -1.18 11.01 -3.31
C PRO A 56 -0.86 12.49 -3.10
N ALA A 57 -0.61 13.26 -4.17
CA ALA A 57 -0.38 14.70 -4.07
C ALA A 57 -1.64 15.44 -3.63
N ILE A 58 -2.73 15.18 -4.32
CA ILE A 58 -3.98 15.91 -4.08
C ILE A 58 -4.71 15.39 -2.84
N GLY A 59 -4.46 14.13 -2.46
CA GLY A 59 -5.11 13.43 -1.35
C GLY A 59 -5.12 14.20 -0.02
N PRO A 60 -3.96 14.59 0.53
CA PRO A 60 -3.91 15.34 1.79
C PRO A 60 -4.61 16.69 1.75
N ILE A 61 -4.54 17.41 0.62
CA ILE A 61 -5.20 18.72 0.46
C ILE A 61 -6.72 18.56 0.44
N ILE A 62 -7.23 17.68 -0.43
CA ILE A 62 -8.67 17.43 -0.54
C ILE A 62 -9.21 16.81 0.75
N GLY A 63 -8.48 15.85 1.32
CA GLY A 63 -8.83 15.21 2.58
C GLY A 63 -8.89 16.20 3.73
N GLY A 64 -7.86 17.05 3.88
CA GLY A 64 -7.82 18.11 4.88
C GLY A 64 -8.96 19.11 4.71
N PHE A 65 -9.20 19.58 3.48
CA PHE A 65 -10.32 20.45 3.15
C PHE A 65 -11.68 19.85 3.57
N PHE A 66 -11.92 18.57 3.28
CA PHE A 66 -13.17 17.92 3.65
C PHE A 66 -13.32 17.76 5.16
N VAL A 67 -12.24 17.46 5.87
CA VAL A 67 -12.27 17.32 7.33
C VAL A 67 -12.57 18.66 7.99
N ASP A 68 -11.91 19.73 7.57
CA ASP A 68 -12.06 21.06 8.19
C ASP A 68 -13.36 21.76 7.80
N GLN A 69 -13.74 21.74 6.52
CA GLN A 69 -14.86 22.54 6.00
C GLN A 69 -16.18 21.77 5.94
N MET A 70 -16.16 20.44 5.99
CA MET A 70 -17.37 19.63 5.84
C MET A 70 -17.44 18.54 6.93
N SER A 71 -17.05 17.32 6.60
CA SER A 71 -16.89 16.23 7.55
C SER A 71 -15.95 15.19 6.97
N TRP A 72 -15.29 14.43 7.85
CA TRP A 72 -14.46 13.29 7.47
C TRP A 72 -15.16 12.27 6.55
N ARG A 73 -16.50 12.23 6.55
CA ARG A 73 -17.30 11.34 5.70
C ARG A 73 -17.11 11.63 4.20
N TRP A 74 -16.85 12.89 3.84
CA TRP A 74 -16.62 13.30 2.45
C TRP A 74 -15.35 12.72 1.85
N ALA A 75 -14.35 12.39 2.67
CA ALA A 75 -13.17 11.63 2.23
C ALA A 75 -13.55 10.25 1.65
N PHE A 76 -14.73 9.71 1.99
CA PHE A 76 -15.27 8.49 1.39
C PHE A 76 -16.22 8.78 0.23
N TYR A 77 -17.10 9.77 0.37
CA TYR A 77 -18.09 10.09 -0.67
C TYR A 77 -17.45 10.56 -1.97
N ILE A 78 -16.30 11.24 -1.92
CA ILE A 78 -15.59 11.65 -3.14
C ILE A 78 -15.22 10.46 -4.04
N ASN A 79 -14.96 9.27 -3.47
CA ASN A 79 -14.60 8.09 -4.24
C ASN A 79 -15.81 7.46 -4.95
N LEU A 80 -17.03 7.74 -4.49
CA LEU A 80 -18.25 7.14 -5.01
C LEU A 80 -18.51 7.48 -6.49
N PRO A 81 -18.48 8.75 -6.95
CA PRO A 81 -18.67 9.06 -8.37
C PRO A 81 -17.61 8.40 -9.26
N PHE A 82 -16.34 8.41 -8.87
CA PHE A 82 -15.28 7.74 -9.63
C PHE A 82 -15.47 6.23 -9.67
N GLY A 83 -15.86 5.61 -8.54
CA GLY A 83 -16.16 4.19 -8.47
C GLY A 83 -17.36 3.80 -9.34
N ILE A 84 -18.42 4.61 -9.35
CA ILE A 84 -19.60 4.39 -10.21
C ILE A 84 -19.20 4.51 -11.69
N ILE A 85 -18.46 5.54 -12.08
CA ILE A 85 -17.99 5.71 -13.46
C ILE A 85 -17.12 4.51 -13.88
N ALA A 86 -16.18 4.10 -13.04
CA ALA A 86 -15.32 2.95 -13.31
C ALA A 86 -16.13 1.65 -13.43
N LEU A 87 -17.13 1.45 -12.57
CA LEU A 87 -18.03 0.30 -12.63
C LEU A 87 -18.86 0.28 -13.91
N LEU A 88 -19.50 1.41 -14.25
CA LEU A 88 -20.29 1.54 -15.48
C LEU A 88 -19.42 1.33 -16.71
N PHE A 89 -18.22 1.90 -16.74
CA PHE A 89 -17.28 1.69 -17.83
C PHE A 89 -16.87 0.22 -17.96
N GLY A 90 -16.59 -0.44 -16.84
CA GLY A 90 -16.33 -1.88 -16.81
C GLY A 90 -17.50 -2.70 -17.35
N LEU A 91 -18.72 -2.41 -16.92
CA LEU A 91 -19.93 -3.12 -17.37
C LEU A 91 -20.22 -2.93 -18.87
N LEU A 92 -19.90 -1.77 -19.43
CA LEU A 92 -20.23 -1.44 -20.82
C LEU A 92 -19.12 -1.84 -21.81
N PHE A 93 -17.86 -1.77 -21.41
CA PHE A 93 -16.72 -1.89 -22.33
C PHE A 93 -15.79 -3.07 -22.04
N LEU A 94 -15.84 -3.67 -20.85
CA LEU A 94 -14.98 -4.81 -20.54
C LEU A 94 -15.58 -6.09 -21.12
N ALA A 95 -14.92 -6.65 -22.13
CA ALA A 95 -15.28 -7.95 -22.65
C ALA A 95 -14.93 -9.04 -21.62
N GLU A 96 -15.87 -9.96 -21.38
CA GLU A 96 -15.62 -11.09 -20.50
C GLU A 96 -14.54 -12.00 -21.11
N HIS A 97 -13.52 -12.30 -20.32
CA HIS A 97 -12.46 -13.23 -20.71
C HIS A 97 -12.44 -14.43 -19.79
N ILE A 98 -12.75 -15.61 -20.33
CA ILE A 98 -12.70 -16.89 -19.61
C ILE A 98 -11.35 -17.55 -19.89
N GLU A 99 -10.52 -17.64 -18.87
CA GLU A 99 -9.24 -18.35 -18.96
C GLU A 99 -9.46 -19.87 -18.84
N LYS A 100 -9.11 -20.62 -19.89
CA LYS A 100 -9.35 -22.08 -19.94
C LYS A 100 -8.47 -22.88 -18.97
N SER A 101 -7.43 -22.26 -18.41
CA SER A 101 -6.44 -22.92 -17.54
C SER A 101 -6.17 -22.16 -16.25
N ALA A 102 -7.22 -21.60 -15.61
CA ALA A 102 -7.06 -21.05 -14.27
C ALA A 102 -6.50 -22.13 -13.33
N GLY A 103 -5.30 -21.91 -12.80
CA GLY A 103 -4.66 -22.80 -11.83
C GLY A 103 -5.53 -23.01 -10.59
N ARG A 104 -5.14 -23.94 -9.71
CA ARG A 104 -5.92 -24.19 -8.50
C ARG A 104 -5.69 -23.06 -7.50
N PHE A 105 -6.76 -22.56 -6.89
CA PHE A 105 -6.67 -21.59 -5.81
C PHE A 105 -6.00 -22.23 -4.57
N ASP A 106 -4.93 -21.60 -4.06
CA ASP A 106 -4.26 -22.04 -2.84
C ASP A 106 -5.05 -21.63 -1.59
N SER A 107 -6.14 -22.36 -1.34
CA SER A 107 -7.01 -22.14 -0.19
C SER A 107 -6.29 -22.31 1.16
N LEU A 108 -5.33 -23.24 1.24
CA LEU A 108 -4.59 -23.48 2.47
C LEU A 108 -3.63 -22.32 2.76
N GLY A 109 -2.89 -21.87 1.74
CA GLY A 109 -2.06 -20.68 1.81
C GLY A 109 -2.86 -19.44 2.21
N PHE A 110 -4.05 -19.27 1.64
CA PHE A 110 -4.96 -18.17 1.98
C PHE A 110 -5.44 -18.21 3.44
N VAL A 111 -5.91 -19.37 3.92
CA VAL A 111 -6.43 -19.53 5.29
C VAL A 111 -5.33 -19.39 6.35
N LEU A 112 -4.07 -19.68 6.02
CA LEU A 112 -2.95 -19.45 6.94
C LEU A 112 -2.47 -17.99 6.92
N SER A 113 -2.35 -17.40 5.73
CA SER A 113 -1.80 -16.04 5.57
C SER A 113 -2.76 -14.95 6.04
N ALA A 114 -4.03 -14.98 5.65
CA ALA A 114 -4.98 -13.91 5.95
C ALA A 114 -5.14 -13.64 7.47
N PRO A 115 -5.47 -14.62 8.32
CA PRO A 115 -5.52 -14.41 9.76
C PRO A 115 -4.13 -14.20 10.37
N GLY A 116 -3.08 -14.84 9.84
CA GLY A 116 -1.70 -14.66 10.33
C GLY A 116 -1.23 -13.21 10.23
N PHE A 117 -1.42 -12.58 9.06
CA PHE A 117 -1.14 -11.15 8.87
C PHE A 117 -2.06 -10.27 9.71
N ALA A 118 -3.36 -10.56 9.77
CA ALA A 118 -4.30 -9.77 10.56
C ALA A 118 -3.94 -9.76 12.06
N MET A 119 -3.58 -10.92 12.62
CA MET A 119 -3.15 -11.05 14.02
C MET A 119 -1.84 -10.30 14.28
N LEU A 120 -0.84 -10.43 13.41
CA LEU A 120 0.41 -9.69 13.56
C LEU A 120 0.21 -8.17 13.48
N ILE A 121 -0.57 -7.70 12.50
CA ILE A 121 -0.88 -6.28 12.37
C ILE A 121 -1.63 -5.79 13.61
N TYR A 122 -2.58 -6.57 14.13
CA TYR A 122 -3.30 -6.23 15.35
C TYR A 122 -2.36 -6.10 16.55
N ALA A 123 -1.50 -7.09 16.79
CA ALA A 123 -0.56 -7.08 17.90
C ALA A 123 0.41 -5.88 17.82
N LEU A 124 0.91 -5.55 16.62
CA LEU A 124 1.79 -4.40 16.40
C LEU A 124 1.05 -3.06 16.56
N SER A 125 -0.19 -2.98 16.07
CA SER A 125 -0.96 -1.74 16.11
C SER A 125 -1.53 -1.44 17.50
N GLN A 126 -1.90 -2.46 18.27
CA GLN A 126 -2.51 -2.31 19.60
C GLN A 126 -1.51 -2.50 20.74
N GLY A 127 -0.28 -2.93 20.45
CA GLY A 127 0.79 -2.99 21.44
C GLY A 127 1.02 -1.69 22.21
N PRO A 128 1.08 -0.51 21.55
CA PRO A 128 1.23 0.78 22.26
C PRO A 128 0.07 1.12 23.20
N SER A 129 -1.16 0.77 22.85
CA SER A 129 -2.37 1.13 23.60
C SER A 129 -2.73 0.12 24.69
N LYS A 130 -2.54 -1.18 24.42
CA LYS A 130 -2.87 -2.29 25.33
C LYS A 130 -1.67 -2.83 26.12
N GLY A 131 -0.47 -2.37 25.81
CA GLY A 131 0.78 -2.82 26.40
C GLY A 131 1.38 -4.03 25.70
N TRP A 132 2.65 -3.92 25.34
CA TRP A 132 3.42 -4.96 24.63
C TRP A 132 3.54 -6.28 25.39
N VAL A 133 3.47 -6.24 26.72
CA VAL A 133 3.61 -7.41 27.59
C VAL A 133 2.25 -7.98 27.99
N SER A 134 1.14 -7.41 27.50
CA SER A 134 -0.18 -7.93 27.82
C SER A 134 -0.35 -9.36 27.27
N PRO A 135 -0.97 -10.28 28.03
CA PRO A 135 -1.21 -11.65 27.57
C PRO A 135 -2.01 -11.69 26.25
N GLU A 136 -2.93 -10.74 26.04
CA GLU A 136 -3.68 -10.59 24.79
C GLU A 136 -2.73 -10.32 23.60
N ILE A 137 -1.89 -9.30 23.67
CA ILE A 137 -1.00 -8.92 22.56
C ILE A 137 0.05 -10.00 22.30
N ILE A 138 0.62 -10.60 23.34
CA ILE A 138 1.59 -11.69 23.20
C ILE A 138 0.92 -12.91 22.56
N SER A 139 -0.25 -13.34 23.05
CA SER A 139 -0.92 -14.54 22.53
C SER A 139 -1.35 -14.38 21.07
N ILE A 140 -1.93 -13.22 20.72
CA ILE A 140 -2.30 -12.90 19.33
C ILE A 140 -1.06 -12.79 18.44
N GLY A 141 0.00 -12.14 18.92
CA GLY A 141 1.26 -12.01 18.19
C GLY A 141 1.90 -13.37 17.90
N ILE A 142 2.02 -14.24 18.91
CA ILE A 142 2.56 -15.59 18.76
C ILE A 142 1.68 -16.42 17.82
N ALA A 143 0.35 -16.37 17.95
CA ALA A 143 -0.56 -17.08 17.06
C ALA A 143 -0.37 -16.62 15.60
N GLY A 144 -0.23 -15.32 15.35
CA GLY A 144 0.09 -14.77 14.04
C GLY A 144 1.42 -15.29 13.48
N ILE A 145 2.48 -15.29 14.29
CA ILE A 145 3.80 -15.83 13.90
C ILE A 145 3.69 -17.32 13.55
N VAL A 146 2.98 -18.11 14.34
CA VAL A 146 2.77 -19.54 14.09
C VAL A 146 2.05 -19.75 12.77
N LEU A 147 0.95 -19.04 12.52
CA LEU A 147 0.20 -19.15 11.27
C LEU A 147 1.05 -18.77 10.05
N LEU A 148 1.82 -17.68 10.12
CA LEU A 148 2.71 -17.28 9.02
C LEU A 148 3.88 -18.25 8.82
N THR A 149 4.38 -18.85 9.90
CA THR A 149 5.41 -19.90 9.80
C THR A 149 4.86 -21.14 9.09
N LEU A 150 3.65 -21.56 9.46
CA LEU A 150 2.96 -22.66 8.77
C LEU A 150 2.66 -22.32 7.31
N PHE A 151 2.22 -21.09 7.02
CA PHE A 151 2.05 -20.59 5.66
C PHE A 151 3.34 -20.75 4.84
N ILE A 152 4.49 -20.29 5.36
CA ILE A 152 5.79 -20.43 4.70
C ILE A 152 6.11 -21.90 4.40
N ILE A 153 5.89 -22.79 5.37
CA ILE A 153 6.15 -24.23 5.21
C ILE A 153 5.26 -24.84 4.12
N VAL A 154 3.98 -24.45 4.07
CA VAL A 154 3.01 -24.92 3.08
C VAL A 154 3.38 -24.43 1.68
N GLU A 155 3.60 -23.12 1.51
CA GLU A 155 3.93 -22.50 0.21
C GLU A 155 5.23 -23.07 -0.39
N LEU A 156 6.21 -23.41 0.46
CA LEU A 156 7.44 -24.06 -0.01
C LEU A 156 7.22 -25.48 -0.55
N LYS A 157 6.14 -26.17 -0.14
CA LYS A 157 5.82 -27.56 -0.52
C LYS A 157 4.78 -27.67 -1.63
N VAL A 158 3.85 -26.72 -1.73
CA VAL A 158 2.78 -26.73 -2.73
C VAL A 158 3.35 -26.54 -4.15
N LYS A 159 2.69 -27.14 -5.15
CA LYS A 159 3.10 -27.06 -6.56
C LYS A 159 2.73 -25.73 -7.22
N GLN A 160 1.58 -25.17 -6.87
CA GLN A 160 1.07 -23.87 -7.33
C GLN A 160 0.87 -22.95 -6.12
N PRO A 161 1.95 -22.46 -5.50
CA PRO A 161 1.88 -21.56 -4.34
C PRO A 161 1.22 -20.23 -4.71
N MET A 162 0.47 -19.62 -3.78
CA MET A 162 0.00 -18.23 -3.93
C MET A 162 1.18 -17.24 -3.88
N LEU A 163 2.19 -17.54 -3.08
CA LEU A 163 3.41 -16.75 -2.96
C LEU A 163 4.64 -17.64 -3.16
N ASP A 164 5.30 -17.51 -4.31
CA ASP A 164 6.50 -18.30 -4.57
C ASP A 164 7.72 -17.78 -3.78
N LEU A 165 7.82 -18.24 -2.53
CA LEU A 165 8.91 -17.93 -1.61
C LEU A 165 10.26 -18.46 -2.08
N ARG A 166 10.31 -19.36 -3.08
CA ARG A 166 11.56 -19.91 -3.61
C ARG A 166 12.35 -18.84 -4.36
N LEU A 167 11.68 -17.79 -4.86
CA LEU A 167 12.33 -16.61 -5.46
C LEU A 167 13.26 -15.89 -4.49
N LEU A 168 13.03 -15.96 -3.17
CA LEU A 168 13.93 -15.39 -2.17
C LEU A 168 15.28 -16.12 -2.08
N LYS A 169 15.46 -17.27 -2.74
CA LYS A 169 16.77 -17.90 -2.89
C LYS A 169 17.68 -17.08 -3.82
N GLU A 170 17.09 -16.36 -4.78
CA GLU A 170 17.83 -15.49 -5.67
C GLU A 170 18.35 -14.26 -4.91
N PRO A 171 19.67 -14.07 -4.80
CA PRO A 171 20.25 -13.05 -3.93
C PRO A 171 19.88 -11.63 -4.35
N VAL A 172 19.67 -11.39 -5.65
CA VAL A 172 19.21 -10.09 -6.17
C VAL A 172 17.76 -9.84 -5.75
N PHE A 173 16.88 -10.83 -5.96
CA PHE A 173 15.48 -10.72 -5.58
C PHE A 173 15.33 -10.49 -4.08
N ARG A 174 16.00 -11.30 -3.25
CA ARG A 174 15.99 -11.17 -1.79
C ARG A 174 16.43 -9.78 -1.31
N LYS A 175 17.54 -9.25 -1.86
CA LYS A 175 18.03 -7.92 -1.49
C LYS A 175 17.04 -6.82 -1.90
N MET A 176 16.49 -6.90 -3.10
CA MET A 176 15.51 -5.92 -3.59
C MET A 176 14.19 -5.98 -2.82
N SER A 177 13.71 -7.17 -2.47
CA SER A 177 12.53 -7.34 -1.62
C SER A 177 12.72 -6.70 -0.24
N LEU A 178 13.89 -6.90 0.39
CA LEU A 178 14.20 -6.25 1.68
C LEU A 178 14.30 -4.73 1.55
N ILE A 179 14.98 -4.23 0.52
CA ILE A 179 15.07 -2.78 0.25
C ILE A 179 13.67 -2.20 0.03
N SER A 180 12.81 -2.88 -0.74
CA SER A 180 11.44 -2.46 -0.99
C SER A 180 10.63 -2.43 0.31
N LEU A 181 10.70 -3.48 1.13
CA LEU A 181 10.01 -3.57 2.42
C LEU A 181 10.34 -2.38 3.32
N PHE A 182 11.63 -2.11 3.57
CA PHE A 182 12.03 -1.02 4.46
C PHE A 182 11.78 0.37 3.85
N SER A 183 11.97 0.53 2.54
CA SER A 183 11.64 1.78 1.84
C SER A 183 10.14 2.11 1.96
N SER A 184 9.28 1.12 1.70
CA SER A 184 7.83 1.28 1.81
C SER A 184 7.39 1.50 3.26
N ALA A 185 7.98 0.80 4.23
CA ALA A 185 7.69 1.01 5.64
C ALA A 185 8.05 2.44 6.10
N GLY A 186 9.21 2.95 5.68
CA GLY A 186 9.61 4.33 5.94
C GLY A 186 8.67 5.35 5.32
N LEU A 187 8.34 5.17 4.04
CA LEU A 187 7.43 6.07 3.31
C LEU A 187 6.03 6.10 3.94
N LEU A 188 5.40 4.93 4.15
CA LEU A 188 4.06 4.84 4.73
C LEU A 188 4.05 5.29 6.20
N GLY A 189 5.12 5.00 6.95
CA GLY A 189 5.29 5.45 8.33
C GLY A 189 5.34 6.97 8.42
N MET A 190 6.07 7.63 7.52
CA MET A 190 6.10 9.09 7.41
C MET A 190 4.74 9.68 7.04
N LEU A 191 4.08 9.12 6.02
CA LEU A 191 2.75 9.55 5.61
C LEU A 191 1.69 9.45 6.73
N PHE A 192 1.93 8.58 7.71
CA PHE A 192 1.06 8.43 8.88
C PHE A 192 1.47 9.35 10.04
N ILE A 193 2.74 9.32 10.44
CA ILE A 193 3.23 10.04 11.63
C ILE A 193 3.23 11.55 11.40
N PHE A 194 3.60 12.01 10.21
CA PHE A 194 3.82 13.44 9.95
C PHE A 194 2.53 14.26 10.05
N PRO A 195 1.39 13.86 9.43
CA PRO A 195 0.14 14.56 9.64
C PRO A 195 -0.34 14.53 11.10
N LEU A 196 -0.13 13.41 11.81
CA LEU A 196 -0.50 13.27 13.22
C LEU A 196 0.34 14.18 14.11
N MET A 197 1.64 14.34 13.84
CA MET A 197 2.52 15.26 14.56
C MET A 197 2.04 16.70 14.37
N TYR A 198 1.77 17.12 13.13
CA TYR A 198 1.29 18.47 12.82
C TYR A 198 -0.07 18.76 13.49
N GLN A 199 -1.00 17.81 13.47
CA GLN A 199 -2.33 18.04 14.03
C GLN A 199 -2.35 17.90 15.57
N ASN A 200 -1.73 16.88 16.13
CA ASN A 200 -1.84 16.59 17.57
C ASN A 200 -0.78 17.28 18.43
N VAL A 201 0.42 17.57 17.89
CA VAL A 201 1.52 18.18 18.64
C VAL A 201 1.66 19.67 18.30
N ILE A 202 1.71 20.01 17.01
CA ILE A 202 1.85 21.41 16.58
C ILE A 202 0.50 22.15 16.66
N GLY A 203 -0.62 21.42 16.52
CA GLY A 203 -1.97 21.98 16.65
C GLY A 203 -2.49 22.69 15.41
N VAL A 204 -1.93 22.42 14.22
CA VAL A 204 -2.44 22.99 12.97
C VAL A 204 -3.69 22.26 12.47
N SER A 205 -4.46 22.92 11.62
CA SER A 205 -5.65 22.33 10.97
C SER A 205 -5.30 21.16 10.04
N ALA A 206 -6.30 20.34 9.68
CA ALA A 206 -6.07 19.21 8.78
C ALA A 206 -5.68 19.68 7.37
N LEU A 207 -6.22 20.80 6.91
CA LEU A 207 -5.87 21.44 5.66
C LEU A 207 -4.44 21.99 5.68
N GLU A 208 -4.01 22.67 6.73
CA GLU A 208 -2.63 23.15 6.86
C GLU A 208 -1.64 21.99 6.91
N SER A 209 -1.96 20.91 7.63
CA SER A 209 -1.20 19.67 7.64
C SER A 209 -1.11 19.07 6.23
N GLY A 210 -2.22 19.01 5.51
CA GLY A 210 -2.29 18.55 4.11
C GLY A 210 -1.43 19.39 3.17
N LEU A 211 -1.51 20.72 3.27
CA LEU A 211 -0.69 21.65 2.49
C LEU A 211 0.80 21.55 2.80
N THR A 212 1.14 21.22 4.04
CA THR A 212 2.55 21.04 4.46
C THR A 212 3.13 19.71 4.00
N THR A 213 2.32 18.66 3.93
CA THR A 213 2.73 17.34 3.44
C THR A 213 2.73 17.24 1.90
N PHE A 214 1.92 18.06 1.22
CA PHE A 214 1.80 18.10 -0.24
C PHE A 214 3.12 18.16 -1.03
N PRO A 215 4.13 18.96 -0.65
CA PRO A 215 5.42 19.02 -1.35
C PRO A 215 6.12 17.67 -1.51
N GLU A 216 5.86 16.70 -0.62
CA GLU A 216 6.36 15.32 -0.74
C GLU A 216 5.99 14.71 -2.09
N ALA A 217 4.75 14.88 -2.53
CA ALA A 217 4.28 14.27 -3.76
C ALA A 217 4.88 14.92 -5.01
N ILE A 218 5.19 16.22 -4.95
CA ILE A 218 6.00 16.89 -5.97
C ILE A 218 7.39 16.26 -6.00
N GLY A 219 8.00 16.03 -4.83
CA GLY A 219 9.27 15.33 -4.69
C GLY A 219 9.26 13.93 -5.30
N LEU A 220 8.22 13.14 -5.05
CA LEU A 220 8.02 11.81 -5.66
C LEU A 220 7.91 11.90 -7.19
N MET A 221 7.14 12.86 -7.71
CA MET A 221 6.96 13.07 -9.15
C MET A 221 8.27 13.48 -9.83
N ILE A 222 9.02 14.43 -9.25
CA ILE A 222 10.33 14.84 -9.76
C ILE A 222 11.29 13.64 -9.72
N SER A 223 11.32 12.91 -8.61
CA SER A 223 12.16 11.73 -8.45
C SER A 223 11.85 10.66 -9.50
N SER A 224 10.58 10.41 -9.83
CA SER A 224 10.21 9.42 -10.85
C SER A 224 10.73 9.76 -12.25
N GLN A 225 10.93 11.06 -12.56
CA GLN A 225 11.52 11.51 -13.82
C GLN A 225 13.06 11.46 -13.80
N ILE A 226 13.68 11.74 -12.65
CA ILE A 226 15.14 11.74 -12.50
C ILE A 226 15.70 10.31 -12.44
N VAL A 227 15.00 9.38 -11.79
CA VAL A 227 15.48 8.01 -11.57
C VAL A 227 15.90 7.29 -12.86
N PRO A 228 15.12 7.30 -13.98
CA PRO A 228 15.53 6.65 -15.22
C PRO A 228 16.85 7.19 -15.80
N TRP A 229 17.08 8.50 -15.69
CA TRP A 229 18.33 9.13 -16.15
C TRP A 229 19.50 8.77 -15.23
N SER A 230 19.30 8.87 -13.92
CA SER A 230 20.32 8.53 -12.91
C SER A 230 20.69 7.06 -12.96
N TYR A 231 19.70 6.19 -13.23
CA TYR A 231 19.90 4.75 -13.37
C TYR A 231 20.82 4.43 -14.54
N LYS A 232 20.63 5.07 -15.70
CA LYS A 232 21.49 4.88 -16.88
C LYS A 232 22.94 5.33 -16.63
N LYS A 233 23.14 6.41 -15.87
CA LYS A 233 24.49 6.96 -15.63
C LYS A 233 25.24 6.31 -14.46
N LEU A 234 24.56 6.05 -13.34
CA LEU A 234 25.18 5.65 -12.08
C LEU A 234 24.99 4.16 -11.77
N GLY A 235 24.06 3.49 -12.46
CA GLY A 235 23.65 2.13 -12.19
C GLY A 235 22.75 1.99 -10.95
N ALA A 236 22.02 0.88 -10.87
CA ALA A 236 21.01 0.62 -9.85
C ALA A 236 21.53 0.80 -8.42
N ARG A 237 22.69 0.21 -8.11
CA ARG A 237 23.25 0.18 -6.75
C ARG A 237 23.50 1.58 -6.20
N LYS A 238 24.14 2.46 -6.98
CA LYS A 238 24.46 3.83 -6.52
C LYS A 238 23.19 4.65 -6.33
N VAL A 239 22.24 4.57 -7.26
CA VAL A 239 20.97 5.30 -7.16
C VAL A 239 20.20 4.90 -5.90
N ILE A 240 20.08 3.60 -5.65
CA ILE A 240 19.39 3.08 -4.46
C ILE A 240 20.13 3.49 -3.18
N SER A 241 21.45 3.33 -3.12
CA SER A 241 22.22 3.71 -1.93
C SER A 241 22.14 5.20 -1.63
N ILE A 242 22.23 6.07 -2.64
CA ILE A 242 22.08 7.52 -2.45
C ILE A 242 20.68 7.82 -1.91
N GLY A 243 19.63 7.27 -2.53
CA GLY A 243 18.26 7.47 -2.08
C GLY A 243 18.05 7.05 -0.62
N LEU A 244 18.47 5.84 -0.25
CA LEU A 244 18.33 5.34 1.11
C LEU A 244 19.10 6.17 2.15
N VAL A 245 20.33 6.58 1.83
CA VAL A 245 21.13 7.42 2.73
C VAL A 245 20.49 8.79 2.88
N SER A 246 20.04 9.41 1.78
CA SER A 246 19.31 10.69 1.83
C SER A 246 18.04 10.58 2.68
N THR A 247 17.24 9.53 2.51
CA THR A 247 16.04 9.31 3.34
C THR A 247 16.39 9.12 4.81
N ALA A 248 17.43 8.33 5.13
CA ALA A 248 17.87 8.14 6.51
C ALA A 248 18.32 9.44 7.16
N VAL A 249 19.09 10.27 6.45
CA VAL A 249 19.52 11.59 6.93
C VAL A 249 18.31 12.49 7.19
N ILE A 250 17.33 12.52 6.29
CA ILE A 250 16.10 13.31 6.47
C ILE A 250 15.32 12.85 7.71
N PHE A 251 15.15 11.54 7.91
CA PHE A 251 14.42 11.02 9.06
C PHE A 251 15.14 11.32 10.38
N ILE A 252 16.47 11.24 10.40
CA ILE A 252 17.26 11.64 11.57
C ILE A 252 17.08 13.13 11.85
N LEU A 253 17.19 13.99 10.84
CA LEU A 253 16.99 15.44 11.02
C LEU A 253 15.59 15.75 11.56
N LEU A 254 14.56 15.07 11.06
CA LEU A 254 13.19 15.23 11.53
C LEU A 254 12.98 14.76 12.96
N SER A 255 13.75 13.76 13.44
CA SER A 255 13.66 13.29 14.83
C SER A 255 14.14 14.30 15.87
N PHE A 256 14.83 15.36 15.45
CA PHE A 256 15.29 16.45 16.32
C PHE A 256 14.31 17.63 16.41
N VAL A 257 13.24 17.62 15.60
CA VAL A 257 12.18 18.63 15.60
C VAL A 257 11.05 18.15 16.51
#